data_AF-A0A5M9IYF9-F1
#
_entry.id   AF-A0A5M9IYF9-F1
#
_cell.length_a   1.000
_cell.length_b   1.000
_cell.length_c   1.000
_cell.angle_alpha   90.00
_cell.angle_beta   90.00
_cell.angle_gamma   90.00
#
_symmetry.space_group_name_H-M   'P 1'
#
loop_
_entity.id
_entity.type
_entity.pdbx_description
1 polymer ?
#
loop_
_entity_poly.entity_id
_entity_poly.type
_entity_poly.pdbx_seq_one_letter_code
_entity_poly.pdbx_strand_id
1 'polypeptide(L)'
;MDTPSTYEELLPPVKIHGIQAQIPEDIERPENPNGPADGGIGLRHVEHPLVVHMDRPDGTPPGTEFRLYWGNENEPVAYKLISEADEGLTCISLTVFKNHIREYWADPVFVEVRRPSGNRGKTQPLRLRINLERPGGQDRDDLPGNQNLIFELPTEVLRDGVNDEIATHGFDVLFRHWLNMSAYDQIVLAWGSQTIKHRVTLDEVQQDIKVRVDYPTIDAAGNGETIPVAFQVRGPTGNYPDEWAPWSAITLVDVHLNTQRPDAPRVVFPITERDIDLEELDNRNVKIQFEIDESDARNYSLVTLIWAGVDSEGNSVPATPSQAISGEGTYEFEIDNALVTAIAKGTSTVHYLLQGALLPDKRSYNRHLRVIGEITEWLAPTIDQQMDDDVDPNLPKITIRFPAQMSWQPSNTLSVTMLAASEEDTVEYTDSRLVEELPPDEDVTFDVPQVHLRRFNNRLTEVFYSIDRGSEPSKESLRLTVQVGEIKNPFKDDTNFDNHNWNSWTNKVSGRGELVIDGAENVCWKASKTSSEIVEPGLQKIYDHLNSDTQYEVSFYCKTSGNNTQPAIRIEFSGMTVIKMVIPNRNWVRFSHVFTTDTLTPDNTHTAKIYFSVNTTATFLVDQIQLLEIT
;
A
#
# COMPACT_ATOMS: atom_id res chain seq x y z
N MET A 1 -49.72 -18.26 -4.19
CA MET A 1 -48.53 -19.02 -3.78
C MET A 1 -47.36 -18.26 -4.35
N ASP A 2 -46.85 -17.29 -3.60
CA ASP A 2 -45.64 -16.56 -3.98
C ASP A 2 -44.51 -17.12 -3.12
N THR A 3 -43.65 -17.92 -3.73
CA THR A 3 -42.35 -18.29 -3.17
C THR A 3 -41.42 -17.09 -3.32
N PRO A 4 -40.88 -16.49 -2.24
CA PRO A 4 -39.76 -15.59 -2.37
C PRO A 4 -38.53 -16.44 -2.66
N SER A 5 -38.13 -16.47 -3.93
CA SER A 5 -36.84 -17.00 -4.36
C SER A 5 -35.76 -15.95 -4.10
N THR A 6 -35.36 -15.76 -2.84
CA THR A 6 -34.10 -15.10 -2.52
C THR A 6 -33.00 -16.14 -2.57
N TYR A 7 -32.55 -16.47 -3.78
CA TYR A 7 -31.16 -16.91 -3.91
C TYR A 7 -30.33 -15.63 -3.75
N GLU A 8 -29.67 -15.47 -2.62
CA GLU A 8 -28.56 -14.51 -2.51
C GLU A 8 -27.57 -14.87 -3.61
N GLU A 9 -27.45 -13.99 -4.60
CA GLU A 9 -26.41 -14.07 -5.60
C GLU A 9 -25.07 -14.01 -4.84
N LEU A 10 -24.30 -15.10 -4.89
CA LEU A 10 -22.97 -15.18 -4.30
C LEU A 10 -22.09 -14.16 -5.03
N LEU A 11 -21.89 -13.01 -4.40
CA LEU A 11 -21.03 -11.98 -4.93
C LEU A 11 -19.56 -12.47 -4.90
N PRO A 12 -18.74 -12.08 -5.89
CA PRO A 12 -17.31 -12.35 -5.88
C PRO A 12 -16.66 -11.95 -4.55
N PRO A 13 -15.69 -12.73 -4.04
CA PRO A 13 -15.04 -12.43 -2.79
C PRO A 13 -14.18 -11.16 -2.91
N VAL A 14 -13.97 -10.53 -1.76
CA VAL A 14 -13.01 -9.45 -1.60
C VAL A 14 -11.59 -10.01 -1.71
N LYS A 15 -10.71 -9.28 -2.40
CA LYS A 15 -9.28 -9.58 -2.57
C LYS A 15 -8.47 -8.39 -2.08
N ILE A 16 -7.35 -8.65 -1.41
CA ILE A 16 -6.43 -7.61 -0.93
C ILE A 16 -5.03 -8.02 -1.38
N HIS A 17 -4.40 -7.20 -2.23
CA HIS A 17 -3.05 -7.48 -2.71
C HIS A 17 -2.05 -7.41 -1.56
N GLY A 18 -1.06 -8.31 -1.58
CA GLY A 18 -0.02 -8.37 -0.57
C GLY A 18 -0.46 -8.88 0.80
N ILE A 19 -1.74 -9.24 1.00
CA ILE A 19 -2.24 -9.74 2.29
C ILE A 19 -1.39 -10.90 2.81
N GLN A 20 -1.08 -10.89 4.11
CA GLN A 20 -0.41 -12.04 4.72
C GLN A 20 -1.37 -13.24 4.70
N ALA A 21 -0.93 -14.35 4.14
CA ALA A 21 -1.72 -15.57 4.07
C ALA A 21 -2.20 -16.03 5.45
N GLN A 22 -3.37 -16.66 5.49
CA GLN A 22 -3.90 -17.32 6.67
C GLN A 22 -2.85 -18.26 7.30
N ILE A 23 -2.75 -18.21 8.62
CA ILE A 23 -1.79 -19.01 9.38
C ILE A 23 -2.41 -20.39 9.64
N PRO A 24 -1.85 -21.50 9.13
CA PRO A 24 -2.42 -22.83 9.30
C PRO A 24 -2.68 -23.20 10.76
N GLU A 25 -1.75 -22.83 11.66
CA GLU A 25 -1.82 -23.09 13.10
C GLU A 25 -2.94 -22.31 13.82
N ASP A 26 -3.53 -21.28 13.19
CA ASP A 26 -4.71 -20.56 13.71
C ASP A 26 -6.01 -21.36 13.48
N ILE A 27 -6.08 -22.13 12.39
CA ILE A 27 -7.28 -22.92 11.99
C ILE A 27 -7.50 -24.11 12.93
N GLU A 28 -6.44 -24.69 13.47
CA GLU A 28 -6.49 -25.89 14.29
C GLU A 28 -6.94 -25.65 15.74
N ARG A 29 -7.18 -24.37 16.13
CA ARG A 29 -7.47 -23.97 17.51
C ARG A 29 -8.92 -23.52 17.72
N PRO A 30 -9.79 -24.35 18.34
CA PRO A 30 -11.19 -24.01 18.62
C PRO A 30 -11.38 -22.93 19.70
N GLU A 31 -10.32 -22.56 20.43
CA GLU A 31 -10.34 -21.53 21.47
C GLU A 31 -10.40 -20.08 20.95
N ASN A 32 -10.31 -19.84 19.64
CA ASN A 32 -10.60 -18.53 19.05
C ASN A 32 -12.13 -18.38 18.93
N PRO A 33 -12.81 -17.63 19.82
CA PRO A 33 -14.26 -17.64 19.95
C PRO A 33 -15.00 -17.17 18.68
N ASN A 34 -14.28 -16.57 17.73
CA ASN A 34 -14.80 -16.00 16.49
C ASN A 34 -14.21 -16.67 15.21
N GLY A 35 -13.54 -17.84 15.30
CA GLY A 35 -12.95 -18.57 14.16
C GLY A 35 -11.49 -18.16 13.80
N PRO A 36 -10.82 -18.75 12.79
CA PRO A 36 -9.46 -18.32 12.39
C PRO A 36 -9.48 -16.98 11.63
N ALA A 37 -8.33 -16.30 11.55
CA ALA A 37 -8.17 -15.15 10.65
C ALA A 37 -8.12 -15.60 9.17
N ASP A 38 -8.81 -14.92 8.27
CA ASP A 38 -8.73 -15.20 6.81
C ASP A 38 -7.42 -14.66 6.19
N GLY A 39 -6.73 -13.76 6.89
CA GLY A 39 -5.44 -13.20 6.49
C GLY A 39 -4.98 -12.11 7.46
N GLY A 40 -3.81 -11.53 7.18
CA GLY A 40 -3.15 -10.55 8.03
C GLY A 40 -2.79 -9.25 7.32
N ILE A 41 -3.07 -8.13 8.00
CA ILE A 41 -2.73 -6.76 7.60
C ILE A 41 -1.63 -6.23 8.53
N GLY A 42 -0.43 -6.13 7.96
CA GLY A 42 0.79 -5.61 8.60
C GLY A 42 1.14 -4.16 8.25
N LEU A 43 2.28 -3.70 8.76
CA LEU A 43 2.85 -2.35 8.57
C LEU A 43 2.91 -1.88 7.11
N ARG A 44 3.32 -2.76 6.19
CA ARG A 44 3.34 -2.47 4.74
C ARG A 44 2.01 -1.98 4.17
N HIS A 45 0.88 -2.40 4.75
CA HIS A 45 -0.45 -1.99 4.28
C HIS A 45 -0.89 -0.63 4.83
N VAL A 46 -0.07 0.03 5.66
CA VAL A 46 -0.32 1.37 6.19
C VAL A 46 0.77 2.38 5.83
N GLU A 47 1.76 1.95 5.05
CA GLU A 47 2.76 2.83 4.40
C GLU A 47 2.11 3.63 3.27
N HIS A 48 1.22 2.98 2.53
CA HIS A 48 0.37 3.57 1.49
C HIS A 48 -1.09 3.20 1.74
N PRO A 49 -2.07 3.92 1.13
CA PRO A 49 -3.47 3.54 1.23
C PRO A 49 -3.71 2.12 0.71
N LEU A 50 -4.32 1.27 1.53
CA LEU A 50 -4.61 -0.12 1.19
C LEU A 50 -5.75 -0.19 0.17
N VAL A 51 -5.55 -0.83 -0.97
CA VAL A 51 -6.63 -1.03 -1.97
C VAL A 51 -7.24 -2.40 -1.82
N VAL A 52 -8.57 -2.43 -1.72
CA VAL A 52 -9.40 -3.63 -1.65
C VAL A 52 -10.08 -3.82 -3.00
N HIS A 53 -9.94 -5.02 -3.56
CA HIS A 53 -10.42 -5.36 -4.90
C HIS A 53 -11.59 -6.33 -4.83
N MET A 54 -12.46 -6.26 -5.82
CA MET A 54 -13.56 -7.20 -6.01
C MET A 54 -13.82 -7.32 -7.51
N ASP A 55 -13.89 -8.55 -8.03
CA ASP A 55 -14.30 -8.76 -9.42
C ASP A 55 -15.70 -8.18 -9.61
N ARG A 56 -15.91 -7.39 -10.66
CA ARG A 56 -17.19 -6.71 -10.87
C ARG A 56 -18.26 -7.77 -11.20
N PRO A 57 -19.33 -7.88 -10.39
CA PRO A 57 -20.44 -8.79 -10.70
C PRO A 57 -21.18 -8.35 -11.96
N ASP A 58 -21.77 -9.32 -12.65
CA ASP A 58 -22.74 -9.06 -13.70
C ASP A 58 -23.95 -8.26 -13.18
N GLY A 59 -24.63 -7.55 -14.10
CA GLY A 59 -25.84 -6.81 -13.76
C GLY A 59 -25.58 -5.64 -12.80
N THR A 60 -24.45 -4.94 -12.97
CA THR A 60 -24.07 -3.74 -12.20
C THR A 60 -24.08 -2.50 -13.11
N PRO A 61 -25.28 -2.03 -13.56
CA PRO A 61 -25.41 -0.89 -14.47
C PRO A 61 -25.00 0.43 -13.80
N PRO A 62 -24.85 1.54 -14.56
CA PRO A 62 -24.66 2.87 -14.01
C PRO A 62 -25.68 3.19 -12.90
N GLY A 63 -25.21 3.81 -11.82
CA GLY A 63 -25.93 4.03 -10.58
C GLY A 63 -25.82 2.89 -9.55
N THR A 64 -25.13 1.79 -9.87
CA THR A 64 -24.79 0.77 -8.87
C THR A 64 -23.72 1.29 -7.92
N GLU A 65 -23.94 1.10 -6.62
CA GLU A 65 -23.03 1.55 -5.58
C GLU A 65 -22.41 0.35 -4.86
N PHE A 66 -21.09 0.35 -4.73
CA PHE A 66 -20.32 -0.59 -3.93
C PHE A 66 -19.88 0.13 -2.66
N ARG A 67 -20.05 -0.48 -1.49
CA ARG A 67 -19.66 0.10 -0.20
C ARG A 67 -18.82 -0.89 0.58
N LEU A 68 -17.59 -0.52 0.91
CA LEU A 68 -16.69 -1.33 1.72
C LEU A 68 -16.91 -1.03 3.20
N TYR A 69 -17.15 -2.07 3.99
CA TYR A 69 -17.20 -2.00 5.44
C TYR A 69 -15.94 -2.67 6.00
N TRP A 70 -15.37 -2.07 7.03
CA TRP A 70 -14.10 -2.48 7.62
C TRP A 70 -14.18 -2.45 9.14
N GLY A 71 -14.51 -3.59 9.76
CA GLY A 71 -14.62 -3.73 11.23
C GLY A 71 -15.82 -3.00 11.87
N ASN A 72 -16.59 -2.23 11.10
CA ASN A 72 -17.82 -1.58 11.53
C ASN A 72 -18.88 -1.75 10.44
N GLU A 73 -19.95 -2.50 10.73
CA GLU A 73 -21.01 -2.79 9.76
C GLU A 73 -21.96 -1.60 9.46
N ASN A 74 -21.90 -0.53 10.26
CA ASN A 74 -22.82 0.60 10.15
C ASN A 74 -22.26 1.75 9.31
N GLU A 75 -20.95 1.80 9.15
CA GLU A 75 -20.24 2.91 8.53
C GLU A 75 -19.27 2.37 7.48
N PRO A 76 -19.56 2.57 6.19
CA PRO A 76 -18.62 2.19 5.15
C PRO A 76 -17.40 3.11 5.19
N VAL A 77 -16.21 2.55 4.94
CA VAL A 77 -14.94 3.29 4.90
C VAL A 77 -14.55 3.72 3.49
N ALA A 78 -15.20 3.16 2.47
CA ALA A 78 -15.01 3.52 1.07
C ALA A 78 -16.26 3.17 0.25
N TYR A 79 -16.45 3.83 -0.88
CA TYR A 79 -17.50 3.50 -1.83
C TYR A 79 -17.07 3.74 -3.29
N LYS A 80 -17.79 3.10 -4.21
CA LYS A 80 -17.68 3.32 -5.66
C LYS A 80 -19.06 3.39 -6.28
N LEU A 81 -19.37 4.50 -6.95
CA LEU A 81 -20.57 4.64 -7.77
C LEU A 81 -20.21 4.36 -9.23
N ILE A 82 -20.88 3.40 -9.86
CA ILE A 82 -20.68 3.08 -11.28
C ILE A 82 -21.30 4.19 -12.14
N SER A 83 -20.48 4.78 -13.01
CA SER A 83 -20.88 5.72 -14.04
C SER A 83 -20.86 5.08 -15.43
N GLU A 84 -21.25 5.82 -16.47
CA GLU A 84 -21.09 5.37 -17.87
C GLU A 84 -19.61 5.20 -18.25
N ALA A 85 -18.71 5.99 -17.66
CA ALA A 85 -17.27 5.88 -17.89
C ALA A 85 -16.67 4.58 -17.34
N ASP A 86 -17.40 3.89 -16.47
CA ASP A 86 -16.98 2.65 -15.84
C ASP A 86 -17.45 1.40 -16.59
N GLU A 87 -18.11 1.51 -17.76
CA GLU A 87 -18.69 0.35 -18.48
C GLU A 87 -17.67 -0.78 -18.71
N GLY A 88 -16.41 -0.45 -18.99
CA GLY A 88 -15.32 -1.41 -19.22
C GLY A 88 -14.64 -1.96 -17.96
N LEU A 89 -15.03 -1.55 -16.75
CA LEU A 89 -14.41 -2.07 -15.52
C LEU A 89 -14.79 -3.52 -15.29
N THR A 90 -13.77 -4.36 -15.12
CA THR A 90 -13.89 -5.77 -14.71
C THR A 90 -13.59 -5.97 -13.23
N CYS A 91 -12.99 -4.98 -12.57
CA CYS A 91 -12.64 -5.00 -11.15
C CYS A 91 -13.04 -3.67 -10.49
N ILE A 92 -13.50 -3.75 -9.25
CA ILE A 92 -13.84 -2.62 -8.39
C ILE A 92 -12.74 -2.48 -7.34
N SER A 93 -12.12 -1.30 -7.29
CA SER A 93 -11.08 -0.93 -6.32
C SER A 93 -11.66 0.03 -5.29
N LEU A 94 -11.40 -0.22 -4.01
CA LEU A 94 -11.91 0.55 -2.87
C LEU A 94 -10.76 0.78 -1.88
N THR A 95 -10.38 2.03 -1.65
CA THR A 95 -9.23 2.36 -0.79
C THR A 95 -9.61 2.46 0.69
N VAL A 96 -8.87 1.78 1.56
CA VAL A 96 -8.93 1.91 3.01
C VAL A 96 -7.74 2.74 3.48
N PHE A 97 -8.01 3.95 3.95
CA PHE A 97 -6.99 4.83 4.50
C PHE A 97 -6.54 4.38 5.90
N LYS A 98 -5.29 4.72 6.25
CA LYS A 98 -4.62 4.32 7.50
C LYS A 98 -5.42 4.59 8.77
N ASN A 99 -6.18 5.69 8.81
CA ASN A 99 -7.05 6.07 9.94
C ASN A 99 -8.16 5.04 10.26
N HIS A 100 -8.54 4.20 9.28
CA HIS A 100 -9.51 3.11 9.44
C HIS A 100 -8.85 1.78 9.82
N ILE A 101 -7.54 1.61 9.61
CA ILE A 101 -6.81 0.37 9.92
C ILE A 101 -6.31 0.44 11.36
N ARG A 102 -7.00 -0.28 12.26
CA ARG A 102 -6.72 -0.27 13.70
C ARG A 102 -6.47 -1.68 14.20
N GLU A 103 -5.52 -1.82 15.11
CA GLU A 103 -5.33 -3.07 15.85
C GLU A 103 -6.57 -3.41 16.70
N TYR A 104 -6.88 -4.69 16.98
CA TYR A 104 -6.16 -5.91 16.58
C TYR A 104 -6.84 -6.70 15.45
N TRP A 105 -8.07 -6.34 15.08
CA TRP A 105 -8.90 -7.07 14.13
C TRP A 105 -9.71 -6.11 13.27
N ALA A 106 -9.86 -6.44 11.98
CA ALA A 106 -10.95 -5.94 11.15
C ALA A 106 -11.94 -7.08 10.91
N ASP A 107 -13.06 -7.00 11.63
CA ASP A 107 -14.08 -8.05 11.65
C ASP A 107 -15.48 -7.42 11.81
N PRO A 108 -16.37 -7.52 10.80
CA PRO A 108 -16.14 -8.10 9.47
C PRO A 108 -15.59 -7.09 8.45
N VAL A 109 -14.97 -7.61 7.39
CA VAL A 109 -14.64 -6.86 6.16
C VAL A 109 -15.47 -7.40 5.00
N PHE A 110 -16.32 -6.58 4.40
CA PHE A 110 -17.16 -7.01 3.27
C PHE A 110 -17.57 -5.84 2.39
N VAL A 111 -17.97 -6.13 1.15
CA VAL A 111 -18.56 -5.15 0.23
C VAL A 111 -20.07 -5.38 0.14
N GLU A 112 -20.84 -4.32 0.35
CA GLU A 112 -22.28 -4.27 0.03
C GLU A 112 -22.46 -3.67 -1.36
N VAL A 113 -23.24 -4.34 -2.21
CA VAL A 113 -23.60 -3.86 -3.55
C VAL A 113 -25.07 -3.43 -3.54
N ARG A 114 -25.33 -2.17 -3.89
CA ARG A 114 -26.68 -1.59 -3.99
C ARG A 114 -26.96 -1.19 -5.42
N ARG A 115 -27.89 -1.89 -6.07
CA ARG A 115 -28.29 -1.62 -7.46
C ARG A 115 -29.43 -0.60 -7.52
N PRO A 116 -29.58 0.17 -8.61
CA PRO A 116 -30.69 1.11 -8.79
C PRO A 116 -32.09 0.48 -8.69
N SER A 117 -32.20 -0.83 -8.99
CA SER A 117 -33.44 -1.59 -8.83
C SER A 117 -33.90 -1.76 -7.38
N GLY A 118 -33.05 -1.40 -6.41
CA GLY A 118 -33.25 -1.65 -4.98
C GLY A 118 -32.68 -2.98 -4.49
N ASN A 119 -32.21 -3.85 -5.40
CA ASN A 119 -31.56 -5.11 -5.05
C ASN A 119 -30.25 -4.86 -4.31
N ARG A 120 -30.02 -5.62 -3.23
CA ARG A 120 -28.80 -5.56 -2.44
C ARG A 120 -28.16 -6.93 -2.32
N GLY A 121 -26.84 -6.96 -2.26
CA GLY A 121 -26.06 -8.16 -1.95
C GLY A 121 -24.85 -7.81 -1.10
N LYS A 122 -24.30 -8.79 -0.39
CA LYS A 122 -23.06 -8.64 0.36
C LYS A 122 -22.09 -9.74 -0.05
N THR A 123 -20.80 -9.44 -0.10
CA THR A 123 -19.77 -10.47 -0.21
C THR A 123 -19.74 -11.30 1.06
N GLN A 124 -19.13 -12.48 1.00
CA GLN A 124 -18.75 -13.20 2.22
C GLN A 124 -17.84 -12.29 3.06
N PRO A 125 -18.13 -12.10 4.36
CA PRO A 125 -17.27 -11.30 5.21
C PRO A 125 -15.94 -12.00 5.47
N LEU A 126 -14.86 -11.22 5.47
CA LEU A 126 -13.55 -11.64 5.92
C LEU A 126 -13.31 -11.17 7.35
N ARG A 127 -12.56 -11.96 8.11
CA ARG A 127 -12.01 -11.61 9.41
C ARG A 127 -10.51 -11.47 9.30
N LEU A 128 -10.01 -10.24 9.35
CA LEU A 128 -8.59 -9.94 9.14
C LEU A 128 -7.90 -9.61 10.46
N ARG A 129 -6.73 -10.23 10.68
CA ARG A 129 -5.85 -9.87 11.80
C ARG A 129 -5.07 -8.62 11.45
N ILE A 130 -5.04 -7.65 12.37
CA ILE A 130 -4.26 -6.43 12.22
C ILE A 130 -3.19 -6.40 13.30
N ASN A 131 -1.93 -6.32 12.88
CA ASN A 131 -0.79 -6.05 13.76
C ASN A 131 0.12 -5.05 13.05
N LEU A 132 0.32 -3.90 13.69
CA LEU A 132 1.09 -2.77 13.17
C LEU A 132 2.37 -2.53 14.01
N GLU A 133 2.73 -3.49 14.86
CA GLU A 133 3.91 -3.41 15.70
C GLU A 133 5.07 -4.23 15.11
N ARG A 134 6.31 -3.74 15.31
CA ARG A 134 7.52 -4.47 14.92
C ARG A 134 7.95 -5.41 16.05
N PRO A 135 8.20 -6.71 15.77
CA PRO A 135 8.83 -7.60 16.73
C PRO A 135 10.19 -7.03 17.17
N GLY A 136 10.43 -6.98 18.48
CA GLY A 136 11.65 -6.40 19.07
C GLY A 136 11.64 -4.86 19.14
N GLY A 137 10.67 -4.18 18.53
CA GLY A 137 10.59 -2.72 18.50
C GLY A 137 11.74 -2.06 17.74
N GLN A 138 11.98 -0.78 18.02
CA GLN A 138 13.08 -0.02 17.44
C GLN A 138 14.39 -0.36 18.15
N ASP A 139 15.44 -0.70 17.40
CA ASP A 139 16.80 -0.79 17.93
C ASP A 139 17.43 0.61 17.97
N ARG A 140 17.97 0.98 19.12
CA ARG A 140 18.60 2.29 19.36
C ARG A 140 20.10 2.18 19.60
N ASP A 141 20.62 0.96 19.56
CA ASP A 141 22.03 0.69 19.67
C ASP A 141 22.71 0.82 18.30
N ASP A 142 24.01 1.11 18.28
CA ASP A 142 24.83 1.17 17.07
C ASP A 142 25.65 -0.11 16.86
N LEU A 143 25.54 -1.08 17.78
CA LEU A 143 26.16 -2.38 17.66
C LEU A 143 25.57 -3.21 16.50
N PRO A 144 26.38 -4.07 15.84
CA PRO A 144 25.88 -4.90 14.74
C PRO A 144 24.78 -5.89 15.16
N GLY A 145 23.68 -5.86 14.42
CA GLY A 145 22.51 -6.71 14.64
C GLY A 145 21.57 -6.14 15.71
N ASN A 146 20.36 -6.70 15.79
CA ASN A 146 19.30 -6.20 16.64
C ASN A 146 19.55 -6.58 18.10
N GLN A 147 19.80 -5.59 18.95
CA GLN A 147 20.11 -5.85 20.37
C GLN A 147 18.86 -6.22 21.20
N ASN A 148 17.65 -5.99 20.67
CA ASN A 148 16.39 -6.39 21.32
C ASN A 148 16.00 -7.86 21.02
N LEU A 149 16.68 -8.51 20.08
CA LEU A 149 16.47 -9.91 19.71
C LEU A 149 17.61 -10.77 20.25
N ILE A 150 17.39 -11.37 21.43
CA ILE A 150 18.44 -12.08 22.18
C ILE A 150 18.20 -13.59 22.13
N PHE A 151 19.24 -14.35 21.78
CA PHE A 151 19.27 -15.79 21.91
C PHE A 151 20.52 -16.26 22.66
N GLU A 152 20.44 -17.42 23.29
CA GLU A 152 21.51 -18.03 24.06
C GLU A 152 21.76 -19.46 23.57
N LEU A 153 23.02 -19.74 23.24
CA LEU A 153 23.50 -21.09 22.95
C LEU A 153 23.95 -21.80 24.24
N PRO A 154 23.83 -23.13 24.33
CA PRO A 154 24.38 -23.89 25.45
C PRO A 154 25.88 -23.61 25.65
N THR A 155 26.33 -23.59 26.90
CA THR A 155 27.73 -23.28 27.24
C THR A 155 28.72 -24.26 26.61
N GLU A 156 28.33 -25.52 26.43
CA GLU A 156 29.17 -26.54 25.75
C GLU A 156 29.37 -26.24 24.26
N VAL A 157 28.35 -25.76 23.56
CA VAL A 157 28.46 -25.34 22.14
C VAL A 157 29.40 -24.14 22.01
N LEU A 158 29.30 -23.16 22.92
CA LEU A 158 30.16 -21.98 22.90
C LEU A 158 31.61 -22.27 23.29
N ARG A 159 31.84 -23.28 24.14
CA ARG A 159 33.18 -23.61 24.68
C ARG A 159 33.92 -24.62 23.80
N ASP A 160 33.23 -25.65 23.35
CA ASP A 160 33.84 -26.85 22.75
C ASP A 160 33.53 -26.97 21.25
N GLY A 161 32.71 -26.07 20.68
CA GLY A 161 32.19 -26.21 19.32
C GLY A 161 31.15 -27.33 19.21
N VAL A 162 30.78 -27.68 17.97
CA VAL A 162 29.85 -28.78 17.65
C VAL A 162 30.60 -29.91 16.97
N ASN A 163 30.92 -30.93 17.77
CA ASN A 163 31.48 -32.20 17.32
C ASN A 163 30.38 -33.25 17.06
N ASP A 164 30.76 -34.44 16.61
CA ASP A 164 29.78 -35.52 16.32
C ASP A 164 28.94 -35.91 17.55
N GLU A 165 29.48 -35.85 18.77
CA GLU A 165 28.76 -36.21 20.00
C GLU A 165 27.66 -35.20 20.30
N ILE A 166 27.99 -33.90 20.28
CA ILE A 166 27.03 -32.81 20.49
C ILE A 166 25.99 -32.80 19.36
N ALA A 167 26.44 -32.95 18.11
CA ALA A 167 25.55 -32.97 16.96
C ALA A 167 24.55 -34.13 17.03
N THR A 168 25.02 -35.34 17.38
CA THR A 168 24.18 -36.55 17.44
C THR A 168 23.07 -36.41 18.48
N HIS A 169 23.39 -35.82 19.63
CA HIS A 169 22.36 -35.52 20.61
C HIS A 169 21.45 -34.39 20.12
N GLY A 170 22.02 -33.34 19.51
CA GLY A 170 21.38 -32.06 19.25
C GLY A 170 21.29 -31.22 20.52
N PHE A 171 20.90 -29.96 20.39
CA PHE A 171 20.78 -29.04 21.54
C PHE A 171 19.68 -28.00 21.34
N ASP A 172 19.29 -27.33 22.42
CA ASP A 172 18.25 -26.31 22.40
C ASP A 172 18.87 -24.92 22.42
N VAL A 173 18.41 -24.05 21.54
CA VAL A 173 18.69 -22.61 21.55
C VAL A 173 17.57 -21.92 22.33
N LEU A 174 17.94 -21.09 23.31
CA LEU A 174 17.00 -20.31 24.12
C LEU A 174 16.82 -18.92 23.50
N PHE A 175 15.62 -18.56 23.11
CA PHE A 175 15.24 -17.23 22.65
C PHE A 175 14.59 -16.49 23.81
N ARG A 176 15.14 -15.33 24.18
CA ARG A 176 14.53 -14.46 25.19
C ARG A 176 13.28 -13.82 24.59
N HIS A 177 12.23 -13.68 25.39
CA HIS A 177 11.05 -12.94 24.94
C HIS A 177 11.43 -11.51 24.53
N TRP A 178 10.75 -10.98 23.51
CA TRP A 178 11.01 -9.65 22.92
C TRP A 178 9.82 -8.71 23.08
N LEU A 179 10.08 -7.41 22.87
CA LEU A 179 9.04 -6.38 22.83
C LEU A 179 8.09 -6.61 21.65
N ASN A 180 6.78 -6.40 21.85
CA ASN A 180 5.73 -6.64 20.84
C ASN A 180 5.63 -8.11 20.37
N MET A 181 6.10 -9.05 21.18
CA MET A 181 5.92 -10.49 20.93
C MET A 181 4.43 -10.82 20.84
N SER A 182 4.03 -11.41 19.71
CA SER A 182 2.66 -11.80 19.43
C SER A 182 2.55 -13.31 19.23
N ALA A 183 1.36 -13.85 19.53
CA ALA A 183 1.02 -15.18 19.06
C ALA A 183 1.21 -15.24 17.54
N TYR A 184 1.72 -16.37 17.07
CA TYR A 184 2.01 -16.67 15.68
C TYR A 184 3.16 -15.90 15.03
N ASP A 185 3.94 -15.15 15.81
CA ASP A 185 5.29 -14.75 15.40
C ASP A 185 6.06 -15.99 14.91
N GLN A 186 6.84 -15.83 13.84
CA GLN A 186 7.73 -16.86 13.31
C GLN A 186 9.15 -16.54 13.73
N ILE A 187 9.72 -17.34 14.62
CA ILE A 187 11.17 -17.37 14.81
C ILE A 187 11.78 -18.05 13.59
N VAL A 188 12.77 -17.40 13.01
CA VAL A 188 13.56 -17.90 11.89
C VAL A 188 15.02 -17.92 12.35
N LEU A 189 15.46 -19.06 12.89
CA LEU A 189 16.86 -19.28 13.30
C LEU A 189 17.67 -19.67 12.06
N ALA A 190 18.66 -18.84 11.72
CA ALA A 190 19.69 -19.18 10.75
C ALA A 190 20.84 -19.91 11.46
N TRP A 191 21.12 -21.14 11.01
CA TRP A 191 22.25 -21.97 11.40
C TRP A 191 23.12 -22.21 10.17
N GLY A 192 24.10 -21.33 9.92
CA GLY A 192 24.85 -21.32 8.68
C GLY A 192 23.93 -21.12 7.47
N SER A 193 23.81 -22.16 6.65
CA SER A 193 22.92 -22.18 5.46
C SER A 193 21.56 -22.80 5.71
N GLN A 194 21.28 -23.23 6.93
CA GLN A 194 20.04 -23.90 7.29
C GLN A 194 19.16 -22.96 8.09
N THR A 195 17.85 -23.17 7.97
CA THR A 195 16.87 -22.38 8.67
C THR A 195 15.97 -23.29 9.49
N ILE A 196 15.86 -23.01 10.78
CA ILE A 196 14.90 -23.65 11.67
C ILE A 196 13.81 -22.64 11.96
N LYS A 197 12.55 -23.04 11.76
CA LYS A 197 11.39 -22.18 11.98
C LYS A 197 10.61 -22.68 13.20
N HIS A 198 10.23 -21.77 14.08
CA HIS A 198 9.30 -22.04 15.18
C HIS A 198 8.18 -21.01 15.17
N ARG A 199 6.94 -21.47 15.24
CA ARG A 199 5.75 -20.62 15.34
C ARG A 199 5.41 -20.43 16.81
N VAL A 200 5.41 -19.18 17.27
CA VAL A 200 5.01 -18.83 18.64
C VAL A 200 3.55 -19.22 18.87
N THR A 201 3.29 -20.04 19.88
CA THR A 201 1.95 -20.41 20.32
C THR A 201 1.37 -19.37 21.28
N LEU A 202 0.06 -19.41 21.55
CA LEU A 202 -0.57 -18.46 22.48
C LEU A 202 0.02 -18.54 23.90
N ASP A 203 0.35 -19.75 24.37
CA ASP A 203 0.88 -19.98 25.72
C ASP A 203 2.36 -19.58 25.87
N GLU A 204 3.07 -19.42 24.74
CA GLU A 204 4.47 -18.99 24.71
C GLU A 204 4.62 -17.46 24.67
N VAL A 205 3.54 -16.70 24.43
CA VAL A 205 3.60 -15.24 24.37
C VAL A 205 4.13 -14.68 25.69
N GLN A 206 5.12 -13.77 25.60
CA GLN A 206 5.85 -13.21 26.75
C GLN A 206 6.64 -14.25 27.58
N GLN A 207 6.97 -15.40 27.00
CA GLN A 207 7.86 -16.39 27.60
C GLN A 207 9.11 -16.60 26.75
N ASP A 208 10.20 -17.05 27.38
CA ASP A 208 11.38 -17.48 26.65
C ASP A 208 11.11 -18.82 25.97
N ILE A 209 11.55 -18.98 24.72
CA ILE A 209 11.24 -20.14 23.87
C ILE A 209 12.51 -20.96 23.66
N LYS A 210 12.38 -22.29 23.67
CA LYS A 210 13.47 -23.20 23.31
C LYS A 210 13.19 -23.87 21.98
N VAL A 211 14.13 -23.77 21.04
CA VAL A 211 14.04 -24.44 19.74
C VAL A 211 15.22 -25.41 19.58
N ARG A 212 14.90 -26.64 19.17
CA ARG A 212 15.88 -27.71 18.97
C ARG A 212 16.63 -27.54 17.65
N VAL A 213 17.96 -27.64 17.70
CA VAL A 213 18.84 -27.84 16.54
C VAL A 213 19.22 -29.33 16.52
N ASP A 214 18.85 -30.03 15.46
CA ASP A 214 19.06 -31.47 15.31
C ASP A 214 20.26 -31.82 14.43
N TYR A 215 20.71 -33.08 14.49
CA TYR A 215 21.85 -33.56 13.71
C TYR A 215 21.70 -33.30 12.20
N PRO A 216 20.57 -33.62 11.54
CA PRO A 216 20.42 -33.36 10.11
C PRO A 216 20.63 -31.89 9.74
N THR A 217 20.15 -30.95 10.57
CA THR A 217 20.36 -29.52 10.34
C THR A 217 21.84 -29.15 10.45
N ILE A 218 22.54 -29.67 11.46
CA ILE A 218 23.96 -29.38 11.68
C ILE A 218 24.81 -29.94 10.52
N ASP A 219 24.57 -31.19 10.12
CA ASP A 219 25.29 -31.83 9.00
C ASP A 219 25.00 -31.16 7.64
N ALA A 220 23.76 -30.72 7.42
CA ALA A 220 23.39 -30.02 6.20
C ALA A 220 24.06 -28.64 6.07
N ALA A 221 24.22 -27.92 7.18
CA ALA A 221 25.01 -26.68 7.26
C ALA A 221 26.50 -26.92 7.00
N GLY A 222 27.00 -28.10 7.38
CA GLY A 222 28.38 -28.52 7.15
C GLY A 222 29.36 -28.00 8.20
N ASN A 223 30.64 -28.28 7.99
CA ASN A 223 31.73 -27.90 8.90
C ASN A 223 32.26 -26.49 8.62
N GLY A 224 32.80 -25.87 9.65
CA GLY A 224 33.53 -24.60 9.57
C GLY A 224 33.86 -24.04 10.95
N GLU A 225 34.98 -23.33 11.07
CA GLU A 225 35.44 -22.73 12.34
C GLU A 225 34.55 -21.56 12.82
N THR A 226 33.74 -20.99 11.91
CA THR A 226 32.95 -19.78 12.16
C THR A 226 31.57 -19.85 11.49
N ILE A 227 30.78 -20.89 11.74
CA ILE A 227 29.40 -20.97 11.27
C ILE A 227 28.58 -19.84 11.92
N PRO A 228 27.99 -18.93 11.14
CA PRO A 228 27.20 -17.84 11.69
C PRO A 228 25.84 -18.35 12.18
N VAL A 229 25.46 -17.94 13.38
CA VAL A 229 24.17 -18.21 14.00
C VAL A 229 23.52 -16.89 14.39
N ALA A 230 22.30 -16.67 13.93
CA ALA A 230 21.49 -15.51 14.25
C ALA A 230 20.02 -15.86 14.04
N PHE A 231 19.11 -15.04 14.55
CA PHE A 231 17.69 -15.22 14.27
C PHE A 231 17.00 -13.92 13.91
N GLN A 232 15.90 -14.07 13.19
CA GLN A 232 14.95 -13.03 12.87
C GLN A 232 13.57 -13.46 13.37
N VAL A 233 12.71 -12.49 13.67
CA VAL A 233 11.31 -12.73 13.98
C VAL A 233 10.45 -12.07 12.90
N ARG A 234 9.50 -12.83 12.34
CA ARG A 234 8.46 -12.29 11.46
C ARG A 234 7.13 -12.31 12.18
N GLY A 235 6.50 -11.15 12.35
CA GLY A 235 5.22 -11.01 13.04
C GLY A 235 4.07 -11.76 12.35
N PRO A 236 2.90 -11.91 12.99
CA PRO A 236 1.78 -12.69 12.48
C PRO A 236 1.19 -12.14 11.18
N THR A 237 1.39 -10.84 10.91
CA THR A 237 0.92 -10.15 9.71
C THR A 237 2.06 -9.84 8.73
N GLY A 238 3.23 -10.44 8.96
CA GLY A 238 4.41 -10.34 8.10
C GLY A 238 5.36 -9.18 8.44
N ASN A 239 5.17 -8.50 9.57
CA ASN A 239 6.07 -7.41 9.99
C ASN A 239 7.47 -7.95 10.31
N TYR A 240 8.51 -7.31 9.78
CA TYR A 240 9.89 -7.54 10.17
C TYR A 240 10.26 -6.74 11.42
N PRO A 241 11.41 -7.04 12.07
CA PRO A 241 11.96 -6.20 13.13
C PRO A 241 12.36 -4.81 12.60
N ASP A 242 13.17 -4.08 13.36
CA ASP A 242 13.76 -2.83 12.89
C ASP A 242 14.43 -3.03 11.51
N GLU A 243 14.15 -2.14 10.55
CA GLU A 243 14.68 -2.20 9.18
C GLU A 243 16.19 -2.02 9.13
N TRP A 244 16.76 -1.30 10.10
CA TRP A 244 18.20 -1.12 10.21
C TRP A 244 18.91 -2.38 10.72
N ALA A 245 18.21 -3.20 11.50
CA ALA A 245 18.72 -4.40 12.12
C ALA A 245 17.65 -5.52 12.11
N PRO A 246 17.43 -6.17 10.95
CA PRO A 246 16.37 -7.16 10.80
C PRO A 246 16.72 -8.54 11.40
N TRP A 247 17.98 -8.76 11.79
CA TRP A 247 18.50 -9.97 12.41
C TRP A 247 19.10 -9.64 13.77
N SER A 248 19.08 -10.59 14.71
CA SER A 248 19.84 -10.50 15.96
C SER A 248 21.35 -10.30 15.73
N ALA A 249 22.07 -9.95 16.79
CA ALA A 249 23.52 -10.08 16.80
C ALA A 249 23.96 -11.51 16.40
N ILE A 250 25.05 -11.63 15.63
CA ILE A 250 25.56 -12.92 15.15
C ILE A 250 26.47 -13.55 16.20
N THR A 251 26.26 -14.83 16.49
CA THR A 251 27.21 -15.68 17.22
C THR A 251 27.91 -16.62 16.24
N LEU A 252 29.24 -16.71 16.31
CA LEU A 252 30.02 -17.63 15.48
C LEU A 252 30.26 -18.93 16.24
N VAL A 253 30.00 -20.06 15.58
CA VAL A 253 30.11 -21.39 16.18
C VAL A 253 31.06 -22.25 15.34
N ASP A 254 32.01 -22.91 16.01
CA ASP A 254 32.87 -23.91 15.41
C ASP A 254 32.10 -25.23 15.23
N VAL A 255 32.10 -25.79 14.02
CA VAL A 255 31.43 -27.06 13.68
C VAL A 255 32.43 -27.96 12.98
N HIS A 256 32.70 -29.13 13.56
CA HIS A 256 33.73 -30.03 13.08
C HIS A 256 33.29 -31.51 13.18
N LEU A 257 32.33 -31.87 12.33
CA LEU A 257 31.87 -33.25 12.18
C LEU A 257 32.90 -34.08 11.40
N ASN A 258 32.97 -35.39 11.65
CA ASN A 258 33.84 -36.30 10.89
C ASN A 258 33.32 -36.64 9.48
N THR A 259 32.81 -35.65 8.74
CA THR A 259 32.38 -35.79 7.34
C THR A 259 33.50 -35.39 6.40
N GLN A 260 33.73 -36.13 5.32
CA GLN A 260 34.78 -35.83 4.33
C GLN A 260 34.17 -35.18 3.08
N ARG A 261 34.46 -33.89 2.85
CA ARG A 261 34.00 -33.12 1.69
C ARG A 261 35.16 -32.32 1.07
N PRO A 262 35.09 -31.94 -0.22
CA PRO A 262 35.99 -30.95 -0.78
C PRO A 262 35.92 -29.62 -0.03
N ASP A 263 37.03 -28.88 0.00
CA ASP A 263 37.13 -27.58 0.68
C ASP A 263 36.09 -26.58 0.15
N ALA A 264 35.68 -25.66 1.02
CA ALA A 264 34.75 -24.60 0.67
C ALA A 264 35.37 -23.66 -0.41
N PRO A 265 34.54 -23.11 -1.31
CA PRO A 265 35.00 -22.13 -2.27
C PRO A 265 35.48 -20.85 -1.57
N ARG A 266 36.52 -20.21 -2.14
CA ARG A 266 37.13 -18.99 -1.64
C ARG A 266 36.69 -17.79 -2.45
N VAL A 267 36.36 -16.69 -1.77
CA VAL A 267 36.09 -15.41 -2.42
C VAL A 267 37.41 -14.70 -2.62
N VAL A 268 37.85 -14.59 -3.87
CA VAL A 268 39.18 -14.03 -4.23
C VAL A 268 39.10 -12.58 -4.69
N PHE A 269 37.89 -12.08 -4.92
CA PHE A 269 37.65 -10.66 -5.12
C PHE A 269 36.19 -10.30 -4.73
N PRO A 270 35.96 -9.36 -3.80
CA PRO A 270 36.95 -8.82 -2.86
C PRO A 270 37.53 -9.95 -2.00
N ILE A 271 38.78 -9.85 -1.55
CA ILE A 271 39.40 -10.92 -0.76
C ILE A 271 38.77 -10.90 0.63
N THR A 272 37.95 -11.90 0.95
CA THR A 272 37.23 -11.95 2.23
C THR A 272 36.93 -13.37 2.69
N GLU A 273 36.89 -13.54 4.01
CA GLU A 273 36.46 -14.78 4.65
C GLU A 273 34.95 -14.85 4.90
N ARG A 274 34.27 -13.69 4.98
CA ARG A 274 32.86 -13.64 5.39
C ARG A 274 32.10 -12.45 4.83
N ASP A 275 32.68 -11.26 4.87
CA ASP A 275 31.96 -10.02 4.62
C ASP A 275 32.30 -9.49 3.23
N ILE A 276 31.31 -9.39 2.35
CA ILE A 276 31.41 -8.68 1.06
C ILE A 276 30.89 -7.27 1.29
N ASP A 277 31.80 -6.29 1.22
CA ASP A 277 31.46 -4.88 1.29
C ASP A 277 31.13 -4.35 -0.10
N LEU A 278 29.90 -3.85 -0.29
CA LEU A 278 29.46 -3.29 -1.56
C LEU A 278 30.23 -2.02 -1.93
N GLU A 279 30.74 -1.25 -0.95
CA GLU A 279 31.58 -0.08 -1.21
C GLU A 279 32.95 -0.49 -1.78
N GLU A 280 33.53 -1.60 -1.29
CA GLU A 280 34.78 -2.16 -1.83
C GLU A 280 34.56 -2.81 -3.20
N LEU A 281 33.43 -3.50 -3.35
CA LEU A 281 33.03 -4.19 -4.57
C LEU A 281 32.84 -3.19 -5.73
N ASP A 282 32.33 -1.99 -5.45
CA ASP A 282 31.97 -0.97 -6.44
C ASP A 282 31.06 -1.60 -7.52
N ASN A 283 31.35 -1.42 -8.80
CA ASN A 283 30.59 -1.99 -9.92
C ASN A 283 31.18 -3.32 -10.44
N ARG A 284 32.02 -4.01 -9.66
CA ARG A 284 32.70 -5.24 -10.08
C ARG A 284 31.97 -6.49 -9.60
N ASN A 285 32.16 -7.60 -10.32
CA ASN A 285 31.61 -8.90 -9.98
C ASN A 285 32.41 -9.56 -8.83
N VAL A 286 31.75 -10.39 -8.02
CA VAL A 286 32.44 -11.22 -7.02
C VAL A 286 33.10 -12.40 -7.71
N LYS A 287 34.39 -12.64 -7.46
CA LYS A 287 35.14 -13.78 -8.00
C LYS A 287 35.30 -14.87 -6.96
N ILE A 288 34.95 -16.09 -7.33
CA ILE A 288 34.97 -17.27 -6.47
C ILE A 288 35.87 -18.33 -7.10
N GLN A 289 36.78 -18.91 -6.30
CA GLN A 289 37.72 -19.94 -6.75
C GLN A 289 37.75 -21.15 -5.83
N PHE A 290 38.06 -22.32 -6.40
CA PHE A 290 38.37 -23.54 -5.68
C PHE A 290 39.21 -24.48 -6.55
N GLU A 291 39.80 -25.50 -5.93
CA GLU A 291 40.61 -26.51 -6.62
C GLU A 291 39.82 -27.82 -6.78
N ILE A 292 39.96 -28.44 -7.95
CA ILE A 292 39.50 -29.79 -8.22
C ILE A 292 40.73 -30.68 -8.37
N ASP A 293 40.82 -31.74 -7.57
CA ASP A 293 41.94 -32.68 -7.61
C ASP A 293 41.88 -33.67 -8.79
N GLU A 294 42.98 -34.39 -9.04
CA GLU A 294 43.07 -35.37 -10.12
C GLU A 294 41.99 -36.47 -10.05
N SER A 295 41.60 -36.89 -8.84
CA SER A 295 40.62 -37.96 -8.64
C SER A 295 39.23 -37.47 -9.03
N ASP A 296 38.83 -36.30 -8.55
CA ASP A 296 37.55 -35.69 -8.87
C ASP A 296 37.47 -35.32 -10.35
N ALA A 297 38.55 -34.78 -10.93
CA ALA A 297 38.60 -34.46 -12.35
C ALA A 297 38.47 -35.68 -13.29
N ARG A 298 38.81 -36.89 -12.83
CA ARG A 298 38.60 -38.14 -13.57
C ARG A 298 37.18 -38.69 -13.45
N ASN A 299 36.47 -38.35 -12.37
CA ASN A 299 35.20 -38.95 -11.98
C ASN A 299 33.99 -38.07 -12.29
N TYR A 300 34.19 -36.75 -12.38
CA TYR A 300 33.14 -35.77 -12.62
C TYR A 300 33.43 -34.97 -13.90
N SER A 301 32.38 -34.51 -14.57
CA SER A 301 32.48 -33.83 -15.87
C SER A 301 31.95 -32.40 -15.86
N LEU A 302 31.12 -32.05 -14.88
CA LEU A 302 30.52 -30.73 -14.73
C LEU A 302 30.71 -30.26 -13.29
N VAL A 303 31.09 -29.00 -13.12
CA VAL A 303 31.02 -28.34 -11.83
C VAL A 303 30.01 -27.19 -11.90
N THR A 304 29.12 -27.17 -10.92
CA THR A 304 28.09 -26.13 -10.78
C THR A 304 28.33 -25.40 -9.47
N LEU A 305 28.57 -24.10 -9.54
CA LEU A 305 28.58 -23.25 -8.34
C LEU A 305 27.13 -22.98 -7.94
N ILE A 306 26.85 -23.06 -6.65
CA ILE A 306 25.56 -22.71 -6.06
C ILE A 306 25.76 -21.48 -5.19
N TRP A 307 25.28 -20.34 -5.67
CA TRP A 307 25.12 -19.12 -4.89
C TRP A 307 23.67 -19.03 -4.41
N ALA A 308 23.48 -19.24 -3.11
CA ALA A 308 22.18 -19.12 -2.45
C ALA A 308 22.13 -17.78 -1.70
N GLY A 309 21.90 -16.70 -2.45
CA GLY A 309 21.71 -15.37 -1.91
C GLY A 309 20.31 -15.18 -1.32
N VAL A 310 20.22 -14.47 -0.21
CA VAL A 310 18.99 -14.14 0.49
C VAL A 310 19.05 -12.67 0.91
N ASP A 311 18.07 -11.87 0.53
CA ASP A 311 18.00 -10.45 0.91
C ASP A 311 17.59 -10.26 2.38
N SER A 312 17.56 -9.01 2.86
CA SER A 312 17.20 -8.69 4.25
C SER A 312 15.78 -9.11 4.65
N GLU A 313 14.90 -9.27 3.67
CA GLU A 313 13.51 -9.71 3.83
C GLU A 313 13.38 -11.23 3.73
N GLY A 314 14.46 -11.96 3.46
CA GLY A 314 14.43 -13.42 3.34
C GLY A 314 14.04 -13.92 1.95
N ASN A 315 13.97 -13.05 0.93
CA ASN A 315 13.68 -13.47 -0.44
C ASN A 315 14.94 -14.03 -1.12
N SER A 316 14.75 -15.02 -1.98
CA SER A 316 15.86 -15.70 -2.65
C SER A 316 16.36 -14.92 -3.88
N VAL A 317 17.68 -14.76 -3.99
CA VAL A 317 18.39 -14.24 -5.16
C VAL A 317 19.49 -15.24 -5.56
N PRO A 318 19.12 -16.34 -6.23
CA PRO A 318 20.04 -17.43 -6.52
C PRO A 318 20.87 -17.18 -7.79
N ALA A 319 22.04 -17.82 -7.86
CA ALA A 319 22.79 -17.97 -9.11
C ALA A 319 23.47 -19.34 -9.17
N THR A 320 23.41 -19.98 -10.34
CA THR A 320 23.94 -21.34 -10.53
C THR A 320 24.79 -21.48 -11.79
N PRO A 321 25.89 -20.71 -11.94
CA PRO A 321 26.75 -20.85 -13.10
C PRO A 321 27.44 -22.22 -13.07
N SER A 322 27.68 -22.79 -14.26
CA SER A 322 28.31 -24.10 -14.41
C SER A 322 29.38 -24.07 -15.48
N GLN A 323 30.40 -24.92 -15.33
CA GLN A 323 31.47 -25.10 -16.30
C GLN A 323 31.91 -26.56 -16.40
N ALA A 324 32.40 -26.96 -17.57
CA ALA A 324 32.91 -28.31 -17.80
C ALA A 324 34.25 -28.52 -17.10
N ILE A 325 34.42 -29.68 -16.46
CA ILE A 325 35.67 -30.08 -15.83
C ILE A 325 36.62 -30.59 -16.92
N SER A 326 37.70 -29.85 -17.16
CA SER A 326 38.68 -30.14 -18.22
C SER A 326 39.96 -30.84 -17.72
N GLY A 327 40.11 -30.97 -16.40
CA GLY A 327 41.27 -31.53 -15.73
C GLY A 327 41.35 -31.08 -14.27
N GLU A 328 42.37 -31.51 -13.55
CA GLU A 328 42.69 -30.96 -12.23
C GLU A 328 43.13 -29.49 -12.34
N GLY A 329 42.90 -28.72 -11.29
CA GLY A 329 43.37 -27.33 -11.19
C GLY A 329 42.36 -26.39 -10.56
N THR A 330 42.63 -25.09 -10.70
CA THR A 330 41.80 -24.01 -10.18
C THR A 330 40.66 -23.68 -11.13
N TYR A 331 39.45 -23.64 -10.60
CA TYR A 331 38.25 -23.23 -11.31
C TYR A 331 37.75 -21.91 -10.73
N GLU A 332 37.40 -20.96 -11.61
CA GLU A 332 36.89 -19.64 -11.24
C GLU A 332 35.44 -19.48 -11.73
N PHE A 333 34.65 -18.75 -10.93
CA PHE A 333 33.30 -18.30 -11.26
C PHE A 333 33.15 -16.83 -10.89
N GLU A 334 32.29 -16.12 -11.62
CA GLU A 334 31.88 -14.77 -11.30
C GLU A 334 30.41 -14.75 -10.90
N ILE A 335 30.08 -13.97 -9.87
CA ILE A 335 28.70 -13.60 -9.50
C ILE A 335 28.53 -12.14 -9.84
N ASP A 336 27.53 -11.84 -10.67
CA ASP A 336 27.28 -10.49 -11.14
C ASP A 336 26.99 -9.53 -9.99
N ASN A 337 27.58 -8.34 -10.05
CA ASN A 337 27.42 -7.29 -9.05
C ASN A 337 25.94 -7.04 -8.70
N ALA A 338 25.07 -6.99 -9.72
CA ALA A 338 23.65 -6.76 -9.55
C ALA A 338 22.97 -7.80 -8.63
N LEU A 339 23.40 -9.06 -8.67
CA LEU A 339 22.88 -10.12 -7.81
C LEU A 339 23.37 -10.00 -6.36
N VAL A 340 24.60 -9.51 -6.17
CA VAL A 340 25.19 -9.27 -4.85
C VAL A 340 24.57 -8.03 -4.20
N THR A 341 24.40 -6.96 -4.96
CA THR A 341 23.75 -5.71 -4.53
C THR A 341 22.27 -5.93 -4.19
N ALA A 342 21.58 -6.81 -4.92
CA ALA A 342 20.19 -7.16 -4.63
C ALA A 342 19.96 -7.83 -3.26
N ILE A 343 21.02 -8.36 -2.62
CA ILE A 343 20.96 -8.97 -1.28
C ILE A 343 21.68 -8.14 -0.22
N ALA A 344 21.79 -6.82 -0.39
CA ALA A 344 22.33 -5.92 0.62
C ALA A 344 21.64 -6.09 1.99
N LYS A 345 22.42 -6.04 3.08
CA LYS A 345 22.01 -6.42 4.45
C LYS A 345 21.50 -7.86 4.60
N GLY A 346 21.63 -8.67 3.55
CA GLY A 346 21.31 -10.08 3.51
C GLY A 346 22.54 -10.98 3.64
N THR A 347 22.39 -12.23 3.23
CA THR A 347 23.42 -13.26 3.35
C THR A 347 23.50 -14.11 2.08
N SER A 348 24.62 -14.79 1.89
CA SER A 348 24.77 -15.78 0.82
C SER A 348 25.47 -17.02 1.35
N THR A 349 24.99 -18.20 0.96
CA THR A 349 25.75 -19.43 1.10
C THR A 349 26.27 -19.86 -0.26
N VAL A 350 27.56 -20.11 -0.35
CA VAL A 350 28.24 -20.53 -1.58
C VAL A 350 28.82 -21.93 -1.39
N HIS A 351 28.53 -22.83 -2.32
CA HIS A 351 29.18 -24.14 -2.43
C HIS A 351 29.23 -24.57 -3.89
N TYR A 352 29.90 -25.69 -4.18
CA TYR A 352 29.87 -26.27 -5.52
C TYR A 352 29.47 -27.75 -5.49
N LEU A 353 28.89 -28.19 -6.60
CA LEU A 353 28.51 -29.56 -6.88
C LEU A 353 29.35 -30.09 -8.05
N LEU A 354 30.02 -31.21 -7.82
CA LEU A 354 30.69 -31.99 -8.87
C LEU A 354 29.71 -33.05 -9.37
N GLN A 355 29.42 -33.03 -10.65
CA GLN A 355 28.38 -33.84 -11.28
C GLN A 355 28.98 -34.71 -12.38
N GLY A 356 28.62 -35.99 -12.36
CA GLY A 356 29.17 -37.03 -13.23
C GLY A 356 28.10 -38.00 -13.66
N ALA A 357 28.34 -38.75 -14.74
CA ALA A 357 27.30 -39.58 -15.36
C ALA A 357 26.89 -40.83 -14.54
N LEU A 358 27.75 -41.30 -13.62
CA LEU A 358 27.59 -42.58 -12.93
C LEU A 358 27.74 -42.51 -11.40
N LEU A 359 28.11 -41.34 -10.87
CA LEU A 359 28.32 -41.13 -9.44
C LEU A 359 27.29 -40.13 -8.90
N PRO A 360 26.86 -40.26 -7.64
CA PRO A 360 26.13 -39.20 -6.97
C PRO A 360 26.92 -37.90 -6.99
N ASP A 361 26.19 -36.78 -7.05
CA ASP A 361 26.77 -35.45 -6.96
C ASP A 361 27.60 -35.32 -5.67
N LYS A 362 28.84 -34.84 -5.81
CA LYS A 362 29.75 -34.59 -4.68
C LYS A 362 29.73 -33.11 -4.35
N ARG A 363 29.38 -32.80 -3.10
CA ARG A 363 29.20 -31.44 -2.59
C ARG A 363 30.39 -30.99 -1.76
N SER A 364 30.83 -29.74 -1.93
CA SER A 364 31.86 -29.11 -1.10
C SER A 364 31.35 -28.71 0.29
N TYR A 365 32.24 -28.26 1.17
CA TYR A 365 31.84 -27.43 2.31
C TYR A 365 31.24 -26.10 1.86
N ASN A 366 30.49 -25.47 2.75
CA ASN A 366 29.84 -24.20 2.51
C ASN A 366 30.75 -23.03 2.88
N ARG A 367 30.69 -21.96 2.09
CA ARG A 367 31.19 -20.64 2.45
C ARG A 367 29.99 -19.77 2.82
N HIS A 368 29.95 -19.30 4.06
CA HIS A 368 28.89 -18.41 4.55
C HIS A 368 29.34 -16.97 4.46
N LEU A 369 28.56 -16.15 3.76
CA LEU A 369 28.87 -14.76 3.44
C LEU A 369 27.76 -13.84 3.93
N ARG A 370 28.14 -12.63 4.33
CA ARG A 370 27.25 -11.52 4.63
C ARG A 370 27.56 -10.37 3.68
N VAL A 371 26.52 -9.70 3.19
CA VAL A 371 26.67 -8.53 2.32
C VAL A 371 26.47 -7.25 3.15
N ILE A 372 27.49 -6.41 3.18
CA ILE A 372 27.49 -5.12 3.87
C ILE A 372 27.21 -4.04 2.83
N GLY A 373 26.21 -3.20 3.11
CA GLY A 373 25.81 -2.08 2.28
C GLY A 373 24.34 -1.73 2.50
N GLU A 374 23.85 -0.72 1.77
CA GLU A 374 22.46 -0.28 1.87
C GLU A 374 21.55 -1.02 0.90
N ILE A 375 20.29 -1.23 1.33
CA ILE A 375 19.27 -1.84 0.49
C ILE A 375 19.06 -0.96 -0.74
N THR A 376 19.20 -1.55 -1.93
CA THR A 376 18.88 -0.84 -3.16
C THR A 376 17.37 -0.84 -3.35
N GLU A 377 16.76 0.31 -3.10
CA GLU A 377 15.36 0.57 -3.45
C GLU A 377 15.20 0.62 -4.96
N TRP A 378 14.09 0.08 -5.44
CA TRP A 378 13.71 0.19 -6.84
C TRP A 378 13.19 1.59 -7.10
N LEU A 379 13.85 2.31 -8.00
CA LEU A 379 13.49 3.68 -8.33
C LEU A 379 12.06 3.76 -8.87
N ALA A 380 11.44 4.92 -8.69
CA ALA A 380 10.13 5.18 -9.27
C ALA A 380 10.19 5.07 -10.80
N PRO A 381 9.13 4.57 -11.44
CA PRO A 381 9.07 4.56 -12.90
C PRO A 381 9.02 5.99 -13.45
N THR A 382 9.25 6.12 -14.76
CA THR A 382 9.10 7.37 -15.51
C THR A 382 7.96 7.26 -16.51
N ILE A 383 7.39 8.39 -16.92
CA ILE A 383 6.37 8.46 -17.96
C ILE A 383 6.93 9.26 -19.15
N ASP A 384 7.08 8.60 -20.30
CA ASP A 384 7.75 9.18 -21.48
C ASP A 384 7.06 10.48 -21.99
N GLN A 385 5.75 10.62 -21.77
CA GLN A 385 4.94 11.76 -22.24
C GLN A 385 4.63 12.78 -21.13
N GLN A 386 5.20 12.62 -19.94
CA GLN A 386 5.08 13.62 -18.89
C GLN A 386 5.79 14.91 -19.30
N MET A 387 5.14 16.04 -19.05
CA MET A 387 5.71 17.37 -19.23
C MET A 387 5.69 18.07 -17.87
N ASP A 388 6.86 18.45 -17.38
CA ASP A 388 7.05 18.92 -16.00
C ASP A 388 6.46 17.91 -14.99
N ASP A 389 5.44 18.30 -14.21
CA ASP A 389 4.79 17.44 -13.21
C ASP A 389 3.42 16.90 -13.66
N ASP A 390 3.04 17.14 -14.93
CA ASP A 390 1.71 16.87 -15.46
C ASP A 390 1.73 15.88 -16.65
N VAL A 391 0.63 15.14 -16.79
CA VAL A 391 0.34 14.25 -17.94
C VAL A 391 -0.99 14.65 -18.57
N ASP A 392 -0.99 14.89 -19.89
CA ASP A 392 -2.23 15.19 -20.62
C ASP A 392 -3.13 13.94 -20.73
N PRO A 393 -4.34 13.96 -20.14
CA PRO A 393 -5.28 12.84 -20.15
C PRO A 393 -5.83 12.50 -21.55
N ASN A 394 -5.65 13.41 -22.52
CA ASN A 394 -6.15 13.25 -23.88
C ASN A 394 -5.12 12.65 -24.83
N LEU A 395 -3.94 12.28 -24.34
CA LEU A 395 -2.98 11.54 -25.15
C LEU A 395 -3.56 10.18 -25.59
N PRO A 396 -3.24 9.70 -26.81
CA PRO A 396 -3.71 8.41 -27.29
C PRO A 396 -3.20 7.24 -26.43
N LYS A 397 -2.02 7.42 -25.83
CA LYS A 397 -1.43 6.54 -24.81
C LYS A 397 -0.33 7.29 -24.06
N ILE A 398 0.04 6.76 -22.90
CA ILE A 398 1.32 7.05 -22.23
C ILE A 398 2.15 5.78 -22.11
N THR A 399 3.47 5.90 -22.00
CA THR A 399 4.40 4.78 -21.81
C THR A 399 5.12 4.95 -20.49
N ILE A 400 4.92 3.98 -19.58
CA ILE A 400 5.60 3.88 -18.29
C ILE A 400 6.87 3.05 -18.49
N ARG A 401 8.01 3.55 -18.00
CA ARG A 401 9.35 2.99 -18.24
C ARG A 401 10.16 2.88 -16.96
N PHE A 402 10.86 1.76 -16.78
CA PHE A 402 11.79 1.52 -15.67
C PHE A 402 12.82 0.43 -16.01
N PRO A 403 13.99 0.40 -15.35
CA PRO A 403 15.05 -0.55 -15.68
C PRO A 403 14.72 -1.98 -15.21
N ALA A 404 15.01 -2.97 -16.06
CA ALA A 404 14.94 -4.38 -15.69
C ALA A 404 15.95 -4.74 -14.58
N GLN A 405 15.61 -5.70 -13.72
CA GLN A 405 16.50 -6.15 -12.64
C GLN A 405 16.96 -7.59 -12.86
N MET A 406 18.27 -7.84 -12.79
CA MET A 406 18.86 -9.17 -12.97
C MET A 406 18.43 -10.18 -11.90
N SER A 407 18.01 -9.70 -10.72
CA SER A 407 17.49 -10.54 -9.64
C SER A 407 16.10 -11.15 -9.93
N TRP A 408 15.37 -10.63 -10.92
CA TRP A 408 14.02 -11.10 -11.24
C TRP A 408 14.07 -12.48 -11.90
N GLN A 409 13.24 -13.39 -11.41
CA GLN A 409 13.16 -14.75 -11.97
C GLN A 409 12.19 -14.78 -13.15
N PRO A 410 12.45 -15.60 -14.19
CA PRO A 410 11.58 -15.70 -15.38
C PRO A 410 10.10 -16.01 -15.06
N SER A 411 9.86 -16.76 -13.99
CA SER A 411 8.52 -17.15 -13.52
C SER A 411 7.79 -16.08 -12.71
N ASN A 412 8.44 -14.96 -12.39
CA ASN A 412 7.82 -13.87 -11.64
C ASN A 412 6.84 -13.09 -12.52
N THR A 413 5.80 -12.55 -11.89
CA THR A 413 4.84 -11.65 -12.55
C THR A 413 5.18 -10.21 -12.18
N LEU A 414 5.46 -9.39 -13.19
CA LEU A 414 5.72 -7.97 -13.04
C LEU A 414 4.43 -7.19 -13.34
N SER A 415 4.05 -6.30 -12.44
CA SER A 415 2.84 -5.47 -12.55
C SER A 415 3.20 -3.99 -12.51
N VAL A 416 2.53 -3.17 -13.32
CA VAL A 416 2.55 -1.71 -13.23
C VAL A 416 1.18 -1.24 -12.80
N THR A 417 1.14 -0.38 -11.80
CA THR A 417 -0.10 0.17 -11.24
C THR A 417 -0.08 1.69 -11.28
N MET A 418 -1.16 2.27 -11.82
CA MET A 418 -1.54 3.67 -11.64
C MET A 418 -2.70 3.73 -10.65
N LEU A 419 -2.56 4.51 -9.58
CA LEU A 419 -3.52 4.62 -8.50
C LEU A 419 -3.80 6.09 -8.17
N ALA A 420 -5.07 6.48 -8.23
CA ALA A 420 -5.55 7.73 -7.69
C ALA A 420 -6.64 7.43 -6.65
N ALA A 421 -6.36 7.73 -5.39
CA ALA A 421 -7.28 7.45 -4.29
C ALA A 421 -7.63 8.73 -3.52
N SER A 422 -8.91 8.85 -3.17
CA SER A 422 -9.48 9.89 -2.31
C SER A 422 -10.48 9.23 -1.35
N GLU A 423 -10.94 9.96 -0.32
CA GLU A 423 -11.97 9.43 0.60
C GLU A 423 -13.30 9.11 -0.11
N GLU A 424 -13.54 9.71 -1.27
CA GLU A 424 -14.81 9.59 -2.02
C GLU A 424 -14.74 8.61 -3.20
N ASP A 425 -13.55 8.34 -3.73
CA ASP A 425 -13.39 7.53 -4.94
C ASP A 425 -11.96 6.98 -5.09
N THR A 426 -11.88 5.77 -5.66
CA THR A 426 -10.64 5.10 -6.05
C THR A 426 -10.66 4.81 -7.56
N VAL A 427 -9.60 5.21 -8.23
CA VAL A 427 -9.35 4.89 -9.64
C VAL A 427 -8.02 4.18 -9.74
N GLU A 428 -8.06 2.98 -10.31
CA GLU A 428 -6.88 2.15 -10.50
C GLU A 428 -6.83 1.60 -11.93
N TYR A 429 -5.60 1.44 -12.41
CA TYR A 429 -5.27 0.71 -13.62
C TYR A 429 -4.02 -0.13 -13.33
N THR A 430 -4.08 -1.41 -13.68
CA THR A 430 -2.96 -2.34 -13.55
C THR A 430 -2.80 -3.13 -14.84
N ASP A 431 -1.57 -3.23 -15.33
CA ASP A 431 -1.15 -4.16 -16.40
C ASP A 431 -0.05 -5.08 -15.86
N SER A 432 0.03 -6.32 -16.34
CA SER A 432 0.94 -7.34 -15.79
C SER A 432 1.44 -8.30 -16.85
N ARG A 433 2.71 -8.71 -16.73
CA ARG A 433 3.38 -9.63 -17.66
C ARG A 433 4.34 -10.55 -16.90
N LEU A 434 4.63 -11.73 -17.45
CA LEU A 434 5.70 -12.55 -16.91
C LEU A 434 7.07 -11.94 -17.25
N VAL A 435 8.05 -12.09 -16.38
CA VAL A 435 9.41 -11.58 -16.62
C VAL A 435 10.02 -12.22 -17.88
N GLU A 436 9.73 -13.49 -18.16
CA GLU A 436 10.20 -14.18 -19.37
C GLU A 436 9.62 -13.64 -20.69
N GLU A 437 8.51 -12.90 -20.62
CA GLU A 437 7.86 -12.27 -21.80
C GLU A 437 8.47 -10.90 -22.12
N LEU A 438 9.32 -10.36 -21.23
CA LEU A 438 9.95 -9.06 -21.41
C LEU A 438 11.13 -9.17 -22.37
N PRO A 439 11.38 -8.14 -23.20
CA PRO A 439 12.54 -8.11 -24.07
C PRO A 439 13.83 -8.13 -23.23
N PRO A 440 14.84 -8.92 -23.61
CA PRO A 440 16.13 -8.92 -22.92
C PRO A 440 16.87 -7.59 -23.13
N ASP A 441 17.49 -7.09 -22.05
CA ASP A 441 18.45 -5.98 -22.07
C ASP A 441 17.93 -4.60 -22.54
N GLU A 442 16.62 -4.36 -22.47
CA GLU A 442 15.99 -3.03 -22.66
C GLU A 442 15.24 -2.58 -21.41
N ASP A 443 14.97 -1.27 -21.29
CA ASP A 443 14.04 -0.78 -20.27
C ASP A 443 12.69 -1.49 -20.42
N VAL A 444 12.07 -1.83 -19.29
CA VAL A 444 10.73 -2.41 -19.29
C VAL A 444 9.72 -1.31 -19.54
N THR A 445 8.81 -1.55 -20.49
CA THR A 445 7.77 -0.59 -20.86
C THR A 445 6.35 -1.16 -20.78
N PHE A 446 5.45 -0.35 -20.21
CA PHE A 446 4.01 -0.60 -20.16
C PHE A 446 3.26 0.59 -20.79
N ASP A 447 2.42 0.30 -21.78
CA ASP A 447 1.59 1.31 -22.44
C ASP A 447 0.23 1.41 -21.75
N VAL A 448 -0.18 2.62 -21.39
CA VAL A 448 -1.53 2.89 -20.86
C VAL A 448 -2.36 3.59 -21.93
N PRO A 449 -3.35 2.89 -22.54
CA PRO A 449 -4.22 3.49 -23.55
C PRO A 449 -5.07 4.65 -23.02
N GLN A 450 -5.43 5.58 -23.90
CA GLN A 450 -6.26 6.76 -23.59
C GLN A 450 -7.53 6.42 -22.79
N VAL A 451 -8.20 5.31 -23.09
CA VAL A 451 -9.45 4.90 -22.41
C VAL A 451 -9.24 4.70 -20.91
N HIS A 452 -8.07 4.23 -20.49
CA HIS A 452 -7.73 4.09 -19.08
C HIS A 452 -7.18 5.39 -18.52
N LEU A 453 -6.32 6.09 -19.27
CA LEU A 453 -5.71 7.35 -18.83
C LEU A 453 -6.74 8.43 -18.49
N ARG A 454 -7.81 8.56 -19.28
CA ARG A 454 -8.88 9.56 -19.03
C ARG A 454 -9.58 9.41 -17.68
N ARG A 455 -9.59 8.20 -17.10
CA ARG A 455 -10.19 7.95 -15.77
C ARG A 455 -9.43 8.68 -14.66
N PHE A 456 -8.17 9.01 -14.89
CA PHE A 456 -7.30 9.74 -13.96
C PHE A 456 -7.38 11.25 -14.14
N ASN A 457 -8.17 11.77 -15.08
CA ASN A 457 -8.27 13.21 -15.32
C ASN A 457 -8.66 13.99 -14.05
N ASN A 458 -7.94 15.09 -13.81
CA ASN A 458 -8.01 15.97 -12.64
C ASN A 458 -7.63 15.27 -11.32
N ARG A 459 -6.78 14.24 -11.35
CA ARG A 459 -6.37 13.49 -10.14
C ARG A 459 -4.86 13.44 -9.98
N LEU A 460 -4.43 13.60 -8.73
CA LEU A 460 -3.09 13.23 -8.33
C LEU A 460 -2.98 11.70 -8.33
N THR A 461 -2.01 11.19 -9.07
CA THR A 461 -1.87 9.76 -9.38
C THR A 461 -0.50 9.27 -8.96
N GLU A 462 -0.47 8.15 -8.24
CA GLU A 462 0.75 7.39 -7.96
C GLU A 462 0.97 6.34 -9.05
N VAL A 463 2.21 6.23 -9.53
CA VAL A 463 2.62 5.22 -10.51
C VAL A 463 3.80 4.43 -9.96
N PHE A 464 3.69 3.12 -9.93
CA PHE A 464 4.71 2.22 -9.41
C PHE A 464 4.66 0.87 -10.08
N TYR A 465 5.71 0.07 -9.91
CA TYR A 465 5.75 -1.31 -10.35
C TYR A 465 6.03 -2.25 -9.19
N SER A 466 5.56 -3.48 -9.31
CA SER A 466 5.74 -4.51 -8.28
C SER A 466 6.02 -5.86 -8.91
N ILE A 467 6.68 -6.73 -8.15
CA ILE A 467 6.89 -8.12 -8.54
C ILE A 467 6.14 -9.05 -7.60
N ASP A 468 5.35 -9.93 -8.18
CA ASP A 468 4.74 -11.06 -7.49
C ASP A 468 5.58 -12.33 -7.74
N ARG A 469 5.98 -12.97 -6.65
CA ARG A 469 6.81 -14.17 -6.60
C ARG A 469 6.03 -15.40 -6.10
N GLY A 470 4.70 -15.32 -6.09
CA GLY A 470 3.81 -16.39 -5.67
C GLY A 470 3.58 -16.40 -4.16
N SER A 471 4.34 -17.21 -3.41
CA SER A 471 4.16 -17.34 -1.95
C SER A 471 4.99 -16.36 -1.12
N GLU A 472 5.94 -15.65 -1.74
CA GLU A 472 6.73 -14.61 -1.11
C GLU A 472 6.00 -13.26 -1.13
N PRO A 473 6.28 -12.35 -0.18
CA PRO A 473 5.75 -10.99 -0.22
C PRO A 473 6.10 -10.30 -1.55
N SER A 474 5.14 -9.61 -2.14
CA SER A 474 5.39 -8.74 -3.27
C SER A 474 6.31 -7.59 -2.86
N LYS A 475 7.27 -7.25 -3.71
CA LYS A 475 8.13 -6.07 -3.54
C LYS A 475 7.70 -4.99 -4.52
N GLU A 476 7.61 -3.75 -4.05
CA GLU A 476 7.20 -2.59 -4.86
C GLU A 476 8.40 -1.65 -5.10
N SER A 477 8.32 -0.86 -6.16
CA SER A 477 9.18 0.29 -6.39
C SER A 477 8.78 1.49 -5.54
N LEU A 478 9.65 2.49 -5.48
CA LEU A 478 9.23 3.85 -5.16
C LEU A 478 8.12 4.29 -6.10
N ARG A 479 7.30 5.24 -5.63
CA ARG A 479 6.13 5.74 -6.34
C ARG A 479 6.44 7.07 -7.00
N LEU A 480 6.13 7.19 -8.29
CA LEU A 480 6.08 8.47 -8.99
C LEU A 480 4.72 9.10 -8.68
N THR A 481 4.71 10.32 -8.11
CA THR A 481 3.50 11.12 -7.99
C THR A 481 3.42 12.07 -9.18
N VAL A 482 2.32 12.00 -9.94
CA VAL A 482 2.10 12.82 -11.13
C VAL A 482 0.66 13.32 -11.17
N GLN A 483 0.46 14.55 -11.63
CA GLN A 483 -0.87 15.10 -11.82
C GLN A 483 -1.36 14.77 -13.24
N VAL A 484 -2.54 14.15 -13.36
CA VAL A 484 -3.12 13.82 -14.67
C VAL A 484 -4.23 14.82 -14.98
N GLY A 485 -4.02 15.65 -15.99
CA GLY A 485 -4.90 16.79 -16.33
C GLY A 485 -4.83 17.93 -15.30
N GLU A 486 -5.52 19.03 -15.58
CA GLU A 486 -5.49 20.21 -14.71
C GLU A 486 -6.32 20.00 -13.43
N ILE A 487 -5.81 20.43 -12.27
CA ILE A 487 -6.63 20.51 -11.05
C ILE A 487 -7.66 21.64 -11.24
N LYS A 488 -8.87 21.29 -11.68
CA LYS A 488 -10.03 22.19 -11.56
C LYS A 488 -10.59 22.11 -10.15
N ASN A 489 -10.16 23.02 -9.28
CA ASN A 489 -10.90 23.26 -8.04
C ASN A 489 -12.30 23.76 -8.41
N PRO A 490 -13.38 23.13 -7.91
CA PRO A 490 -14.73 23.63 -8.15
C PRO A 490 -14.83 25.05 -7.61
N PHE A 491 -15.45 25.95 -8.39
CA PHE A 491 -15.62 27.33 -7.97
C PHE A 491 -16.36 27.41 -6.63
N LYS A 492 -15.83 28.20 -5.68
CA LYS A 492 -16.46 28.43 -4.37
C LYS A 492 -16.31 29.89 -3.97
N ASP A 493 -17.43 30.52 -3.61
CA ASP A 493 -17.48 31.86 -3.04
C ASP A 493 -18.34 31.86 -1.77
N ASP A 494 -17.72 32.18 -0.63
CA ASP A 494 -18.37 32.23 0.68
C ASP A 494 -18.40 33.68 1.20
N THR A 495 -19.53 34.10 1.79
CA THR A 495 -19.71 35.43 2.38
C THR A 495 -20.40 35.32 3.73
N ASN A 496 -19.69 35.66 4.81
CA ASN A 496 -20.20 35.66 6.19
C ASN A 496 -20.21 37.06 6.84
N PHE A 497 -19.93 38.12 6.07
CA PHE A 497 -19.88 39.51 6.52
C PHE A 497 -18.93 39.84 7.68
N ASP A 498 -18.07 38.90 8.10
CA ASP A 498 -17.07 39.13 9.13
C ASP A 498 -16.17 40.33 8.78
N ASN A 499 -15.74 41.05 9.80
CA ASN A 499 -14.97 42.29 9.64
C ASN A 499 -15.65 43.34 8.75
N HIS A 500 -16.98 43.30 8.63
CA HIS A 500 -17.78 44.16 7.75
C HIS A 500 -17.42 43.99 6.26
N ASN A 501 -16.89 42.82 5.88
CA ASN A 501 -16.53 42.51 4.50
C ASN A 501 -17.75 42.08 3.68
N TRP A 502 -18.15 42.89 2.70
CA TRP A 502 -19.27 42.56 1.82
C TRP A 502 -18.94 41.48 0.78
N ASN A 503 -17.67 41.10 0.60
CA ASN A 503 -17.21 40.18 -0.44
C ASN A 503 -17.81 40.53 -1.83
N SER A 504 -17.76 41.82 -2.19
CA SER A 504 -18.34 42.38 -3.43
C SER A 504 -19.85 42.27 -3.60
N TRP A 505 -20.60 41.79 -2.61
CA TRP A 505 -22.05 41.93 -2.58
C TRP A 505 -22.45 43.39 -2.44
N THR A 506 -23.57 43.74 -3.08
CA THR A 506 -24.17 45.08 -2.99
C THR A 506 -25.66 44.99 -2.72
N ASN A 507 -26.24 46.06 -2.17
CA ASN A 507 -27.69 46.14 -2.05
C ASN A 507 -28.35 46.15 -3.45
N LYS A 508 -29.26 45.20 -3.70
CA LYS A 508 -30.07 45.13 -4.94
C LYS A 508 -30.82 46.44 -5.22
N VAL A 509 -31.26 47.12 -4.17
CA VAL A 509 -31.81 48.48 -4.23
C VAL A 509 -30.82 49.40 -3.52
N SER A 510 -30.24 50.36 -4.24
CA SER A 510 -29.20 51.24 -3.69
C SER A 510 -29.64 51.89 -2.38
N GLY A 511 -28.77 51.79 -1.36
CA GLY A 511 -29.03 52.30 -0.01
C GLY A 511 -30.06 51.53 0.82
N ARG A 512 -30.56 50.37 0.37
CA ARG A 512 -31.55 49.56 1.12
C ARG A 512 -30.93 48.29 1.70
N GLY A 513 -30.27 48.46 2.84
CA GLY A 513 -29.66 47.41 3.65
C GLY A 513 -28.32 47.85 4.23
N GLU A 514 -27.97 47.32 5.40
CA GLU A 514 -26.72 47.62 6.10
C GLU A 514 -26.22 46.38 6.84
N LEU A 515 -24.92 46.33 7.17
CA LEU A 515 -24.40 45.29 8.05
C LEU A 515 -24.66 45.67 9.50
N VAL A 516 -25.19 44.74 10.27
CA VAL A 516 -25.45 44.92 11.70
C VAL A 516 -24.93 43.72 12.48
N ILE A 517 -24.64 43.95 13.76
CA ILE A 517 -24.36 42.86 14.70
C ILE A 517 -25.71 42.34 15.23
N ASP A 518 -25.93 41.05 15.05
CA ASP A 518 -27.06 40.31 15.60
C ASP A 518 -26.59 39.35 16.71
N GLY A 519 -27.13 39.51 17.92
CA GLY A 519 -26.65 38.75 19.08
C GLY A 519 -25.32 39.28 19.62
N ALA A 520 -24.41 38.37 19.99
CA ALA A 520 -23.14 38.73 20.64
C ALA A 520 -22.10 39.26 19.65
N GLU A 521 -21.90 38.57 18.50
CA GLU A 521 -20.80 38.88 17.56
C GLU A 521 -21.13 38.61 16.08
N ASN A 522 -22.35 38.14 15.73
CA ASN A 522 -22.65 37.75 14.35
C ASN A 522 -22.92 38.97 13.45
N VAL A 523 -22.01 39.32 12.55
CA VAL A 523 -22.22 40.40 11.56
C VAL A 523 -23.07 39.84 10.43
N CYS A 524 -24.21 40.46 10.15
CA CYS A 524 -25.10 40.01 9.09
C CYS A 524 -25.69 41.19 8.32
N TRP A 525 -26.14 40.93 7.10
CA TRP A 525 -26.87 41.93 6.33
C TRP A 525 -28.30 42.06 6.87
N LYS A 526 -28.78 43.29 7.05
CA LYS A 526 -30.14 43.60 7.49
C LYS A 526 -30.78 44.66 6.62
N ALA A 527 -32.05 44.45 6.29
CA ALA A 527 -32.92 45.47 5.71
C ALA A 527 -34.31 45.44 6.34
N SER A 528 -34.95 46.61 6.43
CA SER A 528 -36.33 46.74 6.87
C SER A 528 -37.16 47.44 5.81
N LYS A 529 -38.44 47.09 5.74
CA LYS A 529 -39.44 47.81 4.96
C LYS A 529 -40.71 48.06 5.76
N THR A 530 -41.43 49.11 5.38
CA THR A 530 -42.76 49.46 5.86
C THR A 530 -43.85 48.90 4.94
N SER A 531 -45.10 48.82 5.42
CA SER A 531 -46.24 48.36 4.62
C SER A 531 -46.55 49.22 3.39
N SER A 532 -46.15 50.50 3.39
CA SER A 532 -46.32 51.42 2.26
C SER A 532 -45.24 51.29 1.19
N GLU A 533 -44.15 50.57 1.46
CA GLU A 533 -43.04 50.44 0.55
C GLU A 533 -43.24 49.28 -0.45
N ILE A 534 -43.15 49.60 -1.74
CA ILE A 534 -43.20 48.61 -2.83
C ILE A 534 -41.83 47.99 -3.14
N VAL A 535 -40.77 48.46 -2.49
CA VAL A 535 -39.41 47.94 -2.74
C VAL A 535 -39.25 46.52 -2.19
N GLU A 536 -38.43 45.74 -2.90
CA GLU A 536 -37.98 44.40 -2.51
C GLU A 536 -36.49 44.49 -2.15
N PRO A 537 -36.16 44.68 -0.86
CA PRO A 537 -34.78 44.77 -0.41
C PRO A 537 -34.08 43.42 -0.61
N GLY A 538 -32.77 43.47 -0.82
CA GLY A 538 -31.98 42.27 -1.08
C GLY A 538 -30.54 42.58 -1.43
N LEU A 539 -29.82 41.53 -1.77
CA LEU A 539 -28.40 41.53 -2.11
C LEU A 539 -28.22 41.06 -3.55
N GLN A 540 -27.18 41.58 -4.23
CA GLN A 540 -26.75 41.11 -5.54
C GLN A 540 -25.21 41.10 -5.66
N LYS A 541 -24.70 40.16 -6.43
CA LYS A 541 -23.27 40.04 -6.79
C LYS A 541 -23.13 39.55 -8.23
N ILE A 542 -22.14 40.06 -8.93
CA ILE A 542 -21.77 39.64 -10.28
C ILE A 542 -20.62 38.64 -10.14
N TYR A 543 -20.76 37.50 -10.81
CA TYR A 543 -19.75 36.46 -10.91
C TYR A 543 -19.31 36.35 -12.36
N ASP A 544 -18.01 36.54 -12.61
CA ASP A 544 -17.40 36.44 -13.93
C ASP A 544 -16.70 35.07 -14.07
N HIS A 545 -16.56 34.59 -15.31
CA HIS A 545 -15.80 33.37 -15.63
C HIS A 545 -16.31 32.06 -14.99
N LEU A 546 -17.62 31.93 -14.76
CA LEU A 546 -18.19 30.65 -14.34
C LEU A 546 -18.13 29.60 -15.47
N ASN A 547 -18.20 28.31 -15.16
CA ASN A 547 -18.26 27.26 -16.16
C ASN A 547 -19.67 27.21 -16.80
N SER A 548 -19.75 26.97 -18.12
CA SER A 548 -21.00 26.74 -18.85
C SER A 548 -21.51 25.31 -18.66
N ASP A 549 -22.82 25.08 -18.79
CA ASP A 549 -23.44 23.75 -18.62
C ASP A 549 -23.08 23.07 -17.28
N THR A 550 -22.91 23.89 -16.24
CA THR A 550 -22.41 23.46 -14.93
C THR A 550 -23.41 23.79 -13.83
N GLN A 551 -23.54 22.92 -12.84
CA GLN A 551 -24.44 23.11 -11.72
C GLN A 551 -23.80 23.99 -10.63
N TYR A 552 -24.57 24.94 -10.10
CA TYR A 552 -24.16 25.80 -9.00
C TYR A 552 -25.24 25.82 -7.91
N GLU A 553 -24.88 25.56 -6.65
CA GLU A 553 -25.74 25.79 -5.48
C GLU A 553 -25.59 27.25 -5.03
N VAL A 554 -26.70 27.99 -4.99
CA VAL A 554 -26.80 29.23 -4.21
C VAL A 554 -27.43 28.88 -2.86
N SER A 555 -26.70 29.08 -1.76
CA SER A 555 -27.22 28.86 -0.41
C SER A 555 -26.96 30.03 0.53
N PHE A 556 -27.81 30.20 1.54
CA PHE A 556 -27.65 31.24 2.57
C PHE A 556 -28.54 30.95 3.77
N TYR A 557 -28.21 31.55 4.91
CA TYR A 557 -29.08 31.61 6.06
C TYR A 557 -29.86 32.92 6.05
N CYS A 558 -31.14 32.86 6.42
CA CYS A 558 -31.90 34.06 6.67
C CYS A 558 -32.84 33.93 7.87
N LYS A 559 -33.24 35.08 8.40
CA LYS A 559 -34.33 35.19 9.36
C LYS A 559 -35.15 36.44 9.07
N THR A 560 -36.43 36.39 9.40
CA THR A 560 -37.34 37.52 9.17
C THR A 560 -38.15 37.81 10.41
N SER A 561 -38.42 39.09 10.68
CA SER A 561 -39.28 39.53 11.78
C SER A 561 -40.33 40.52 11.29
N GLY A 562 -41.50 40.52 11.91
CA GLY A 562 -42.63 41.35 11.49
C GLY A 562 -43.98 40.69 11.77
N ASN A 563 -45.00 41.09 11.01
CA ASN A 563 -46.35 40.50 11.11
C ASN A 563 -46.34 39.00 10.76
N ASN A 564 -47.41 38.27 11.13
CA ASN A 564 -47.56 36.83 10.85
C ASN A 564 -47.71 36.46 9.35
N THR A 565 -47.52 37.41 8.43
CA THR A 565 -47.55 37.17 6.98
C THR A 565 -46.18 36.66 6.53
N GLN A 566 -46.14 35.53 5.83
CA GLN A 566 -44.90 34.95 5.34
C GLN A 566 -44.28 35.78 4.21
N PRO A 567 -43.04 36.27 4.35
CA PRO A 567 -42.30 36.84 3.24
C PRO A 567 -41.96 35.78 2.18
N ALA A 568 -41.95 36.19 0.92
CA ALA A 568 -41.37 35.43 -0.17
C ALA A 568 -39.91 35.81 -0.34
N ILE A 569 -39.05 34.80 -0.44
CA ILE A 569 -37.63 34.91 -0.78
C ILE A 569 -37.49 34.54 -2.25
N ARG A 570 -36.81 35.39 -3.01
CA ARG A 570 -36.49 35.16 -4.41
C ARG A 570 -34.99 34.98 -4.56
N ILE A 571 -34.61 33.84 -5.11
CA ILE A 571 -33.22 33.49 -5.45
C ILE A 571 -33.15 33.51 -6.97
N GLU A 572 -32.36 34.42 -7.52
CA GLU A 572 -32.17 34.58 -8.95
C GLU A 572 -30.71 34.29 -9.31
N PHE A 573 -30.51 33.40 -10.26
CA PHE A 573 -29.19 33.04 -10.79
C PHE A 573 -29.33 32.49 -12.20
N SER A 574 -28.39 32.82 -13.09
CA SER A 574 -28.41 32.43 -14.51
C SER A 574 -29.75 32.69 -15.21
N GLY A 575 -30.39 33.84 -14.95
CA GLY A 575 -31.69 34.21 -15.54
C GLY A 575 -32.90 33.44 -15.01
N MET A 576 -32.70 32.43 -14.16
CA MET A 576 -33.77 31.69 -13.49
C MET A 576 -34.10 32.33 -12.13
N THR A 577 -35.37 32.29 -11.74
CA THR A 577 -35.82 32.77 -10.42
C THR A 577 -36.61 31.70 -9.70
N VAL A 578 -36.21 31.41 -8.46
CA VAL A 578 -36.88 30.46 -7.57
C VAL A 578 -37.46 31.21 -6.38
N ILE A 579 -38.68 30.84 -6.00
CA ILE A 579 -39.42 31.45 -4.89
C ILE A 579 -39.49 30.45 -3.73
N LYS A 580 -39.09 30.88 -2.54
CA LYS A 580 -39.24 30.14 -1.28
C LYS A 580 -40.04 30.98 -0.29
N MET A 581 -40.78 30.35 0.61
CA MET A 581 -41.52 31.03 1.67
C MET A 581 -40.76 30.89 2.98
N VAL A 582 -40.68 31.98 3.77
CA VAL A 582 -40.07 31.96 5.09
C VAL A 582 -41.11 32.21 6.17
N ILE A 583 -41.05 31.41 7.24
CA ILE A 583 -41.92 31.57 8.40
C ILE A 583 -41.37 32.74 9.24
N PRO A 584 -42.14 33.81 9.45
CA PRO A 584 -41.67 34.97 10.19
C PRO A 584 -41.49 34.65 11.68
N ASN A 585 -40.66 35.44 12.36
CA ASN A 585 -40.38 35.36 13.81
C ASN A 585 -39.82 33.98 14.25
N ARG A 586 -39.08 33.32 13.36
CA ARG A 586 -38.27 32.13 13.64
C ARG A 586 -36.78 32.49 13.67
N ASN A 587 -35.99 31.61 14.28
CA ASN A 587 -34.53 31.72 14.25
C ASN A 587 -33.99 31.49 12.82
N TRP A 588 -32.69 31.65 12.60
CA TRP A 588 -32.02 31.44 11.32
C TRP A 588 -32.40 30.11 10.62
N VAL A 589 -32.71 30.18 9.33
CA VAL A 589 -33.06 29.03 8.47
C VAL A 589 -32.20 29.07 7.22
N ARG A 590 -31.60 27.93 6.85
CA ARG A 590 -30.87 27.76 5.59
C ARG A 590 -31.84 27.60 4.43
N PHE A 591 -31.58 28.31 3.34
CA PHE A 591 -32.21 28.10 2.04
C PHE A 591 -31.13 27.75 1.03
N SER A 592 -31.44 26.85 0.11
CA SER A 592 -30.59 26.61 -1.05
C SER A 592 -31.39 26.24 -2.30
N HIS A 593 -30.77 26.45 -3.45
CA HIS A 593 -31.26 25.97 -4.73
C HIS A 593 -30.10 25.75 -5.69
N VAL A 594 -30.21 24.70 -6.51
CA VAL A 594 -29.23 24.36 -7.55
C VAL A 594 -29.72 24.91 -8.89
N PHE A 595 -28.84 25.59 -9.59
CA PHE A 595 -29.06 26.16 -10.92
C PHE A 595 -28.08 25.56 -11.90
N THR A 596 -28.43 25.49 -13.18
CA THR A 596 -27.52 25.08 -14.26
C THR A 596 -27.27 26.28 -15.17
N THR A 597 -26.00 26.56 -15.49
CA THR A 597 -25.61 27.62 -16.43
C THR A 597 -25.89 27.21 -17.88
N ASP A 598 -26.24 28.17 -18.75
CA ASP A 598 -26.59 27.88 -20.16
C ASP A 598 -25.37 27.47 -21.00
N THR A 599 -25.62 26.68 -22.05
CA THR A 599 -24.60 26.10 -22.95
C THR A 599 -23.97 27.07 -23.96
N LEU A 600 -24.48 28.30 -24.10
CA LEU A 600 -24.18 29.19 -25.25
C LEU A 600 -23.85 30.64 -24.86
N THR A 601 -23.57 30.95 -23.60
CA THR A 601 -23.26 32.34 -23.20
C THR A 601 -21.79 32.69 -23.52
N PRO A 602 -21.51 33.70 -24.36
CA PRO A 602 -20.15 34.06 -24.78
C PRO A 602 -19.35 34.81 -23.70
N ASP A 603 -20.04 35.35 -22.68
CA ASP A 603 -19.46 35.92 -21.47
C ASP A 603 -20.13 35.19 -20.29
N ASN A 604 -19.42 34.28 -19.60
CA ASN A 604 -19.95 33.49 -18.46
C ASN A 604 -20.12 34.33 -17.19
N THR A 605 -20.67 35.54 -17.36
CA THR A 605 -20.97 36.49 -16.30
C THR A 605 -22.42 36.28 -15.86
N HIS A 606 -22.61 35.86 -14.62
CA HIS A 606 -23.93 35.65 -14.03
C HIS A 606 -24.13 36.54 -12.80
N THR A 607 -25.33 37.10 -12.65
CA THR A 607 -25.69 37.87 -11.46
C THR A 607 -26.51 37.00 -10.51
N ALA A 608 -26.01 36.79 -9.29
CA ALA A 608 -26.79 36.21 -8.20
C ALA A 608 -27.57 37.31 -7.49
N LYS A 609 -28.87 37.09 -7.22
CA LYS A 609 -29.68 37.99 -6.40
C LYS A 609 -30.47 37.22 -5.35
N ILE A 610 -30.49 37.74 -4.14
CA ILE A 610 -31.30 37.25 -3.02
C ILE A 610 -32.15 38.41 -2.54
N TYR A 611 -33.48 38.33 -2.66
CA TYR A 611 -34.35 39.45 -2.31
C TYR A 611 -35.71 39.04 -1.76
N PHE A 612 -36.30 39.94 -0.98
CA PHE A 612 -37.46 39.66 -0.15
C PHE A 612 -38.67 40.46 -0.59
N SER A 613 -39.83 39.80 -0.61
CA SER A 613 -41.11 40.39 -0.99
C SER A 613 -42.17 40.09 0.05
N VAL A 614 -42.78 41.14 0.60
CA VAL A 614 -43.93 41.07 1.50
C VAL A 614 -44.68 42.40 1.46
N ASN A 615 -45.99 42.36 1.67
CA ASN A 615 -46.90 43.52 1.64
C ASN A 615 -47.15 44.13 3.04
N THR A 616 -46.35 43.76 4.03
CA THR A 616 -46.45 44.28 5.40
C THR A 616 -45.09 44.79 5.88
N THR A 617 -45.08 45.45 7.04
CA THR A 617 -43.82 45.85 7.69
C THR A 617 -43.05 44.61 8.12
N ALA A 618 -41.79 44.50 7.68
CA ALA A 618 -40.93 43.38 7.99
C ALA A 618 -39.45 43.79 7.99
N THR A 619 -38.64 43.03 8.71
CA THR A 619 -37.18 43.09 8.69
C THR A 619 -36.63 41.75 8.23
N PHE A 620 -35.60 41.79 7.40
CA PHE A 620 -34.93 40.63 6.82
C PHE A 620 -33.46 40.67 7.22
N LEU A 621 -32.93 39.53 7.61
CA LEU A 621 -31.51 39.35 7.86
C LEU A 621 -30.99 38.18 7.02
N VAL A 622 -29.80 38.34 6.45
CA VAL A 622 -29.12 37.35 5.60
C VAL A 622 -27.67 37.19 6.04
N ASP A 623 -27.19 35.97 6.05
CA ASP A 623 -25.82 35.63 6.43
C ASP A 623 -25.39 34.30 5.76
N GLN A 624 -24.08 34.01 5.80
CA GLN A 624 -23.45 32.80 5.28
C GLN A 624 -23.90 32.47 3.85
N ILE A 625 -23.78 33.44 2.95
CA ILE A 625 -24.10 33.27 1.54
C ILE A 625 -22.99 32.47 0.88
N GLN A 626 -23.37 31.49 0.07
CA GLN A 626 -22.46 30.63 -0.66
C GLN A 626 -22.93 30.47 -2.11
N LEU A 627 -21.98 30.57 -3.05
CA LEU A 627 -22.11 30.05 -4.40
C LEU A 627 -21.07 28.92 -4.57
N LEU A 628 -21.53 27.70 -4.79
CA LEU A 628 -20.69 26.51 -4.90
C LEU A 628 -20.95 25.82 -6.24
N GLU A 629 -19.90 25.57 -7.01
CA GLU A 629 -19.92 24.66 -8.15
C GLU A 629 -20.12 23.23 -7.67
N ILE A 630 -21.12 22.57 -8.23
CA ILE A 630 -21.45 21.17 -7.93
C ILE A 630 -20.95 20.35 -9.11
N THR A 631 -19.99 19.47 -8.84
CA THR A 631 -19.46 18.48 -9.79
C THR A 631 -20.32 17.24 -9.87
#